data_AF-A0A0F7G2Z5-F1
#
_entry.id   AF-A0A0F7G2Z5-F1
#
_cell.length_a   1.000
_cell.length_b   1.000
_cell.length_c   1.000
_cell.angle_alpha   90.00
_cell.angle_beta   90.00
_cell.angle_gamma   90.00
#
_symmetry.space_group_name_H-M   'P 1'
#
loop_
_entity.id
_entity.type
_entity.pdbx_description
1 polymer ?
#
loop_
_entity_poly.entity_id
_entity_poly.type
_entity_poly.pdbx_seq_one_letter_code
_entity_poly.pdbx_strand_id
1 'polypeptide(L)'
;MTNFWDADGDFDYEAHYEAGQREKAAATADRIGYPGLIDAIHYFGLQGSTESTFTPELLASLDTWWLRVEEIEATPDTQDVKELQRHAEATERAIRAIIDTPA
;
A
#
# COMPACT_ATOMS: atom_id res chain seq x y z
N MET A 1 -41.48 0.17 23.62
CA MET A 1 -41.89 1.21 22.65
C MET A 1 -41.95 2.50 23.44
N THR A 2 -41.03 3.45 23.31
CA THR A 2 -40.36 3.98 22.12
C THR A 2 -38.89 4.31 22.44
N ASN A 3 -37.98 4.08 21.49
CA ASN A 3 -36.52 4.19 21.62
C ASN A 3 -36.09 5.62 21.98
N PHE A 4 -35.27 5.76 23.02
CA PHE A 4 -34.79 7.04 23.56
C PHE A 4 -33.30 6.97 23.89
N TRP A 5 -32.47 6.56 22.92
CA TRP A 5 -31.00 6.76 22.94
C TRP A 5 -30.51 6.79 21.49
N ASP A 6 -30.72 7.92 20.82
CA ASP A 6 -29.84 8.41 19.76
C ASP A 6 -28.49 8.77 20.42
N ALA A 7 -27.63 7.77 20.62
CA ALA A 7 -26.29 7.97 21.13
C ALA A 7 -25.31 7.96 19.95
N ASP A 8 -24.69 9.12 19.71
CA ASP A 8 -23.54 9.37 18.83
C ASP A 8 -22.47 8.26 18.92
N GLY A 9 -22.57 7.24 18.07
CA GLY A 9 -21.82 5.99 18.25
C GLY A 9 -21.25 5.38 16.98
N ASP A 10 -21.29 6.08 15.85
CA ASP A 10 -20.47 5.72 14.69
C ASP A 10 -19.09 6.36 14.87
N PHE A 11 -18.39 5.92 15.92
CA PHE A 11 -16.96 6.13 16.04
C PHE A 11 -16.37 5.54 14.77
N ASP A 12 -15.65 6.35 14.00
CA ASP A 12 -15.20 6.09 12.63
C ASP A 12 -14.25 4.88 12.57
N TYR A 13 -14.82 3.69 12.75
CA TYR A 13 -14.10 2.43 12.94
C TYR A 13 -13.24 2.14 11.71
N GLU A 14 -13.72 2.52 10.54
CA GLU A 14 -12.99 2.45 9.28
C GLU A 14 -11.74 3.35 9.30
N ALA A 15 -11.87 4.61 9.74
CA ALA A 15 -10.72 5.51 9.86
C ALA A 15 -9.69 5.04 10.91
N HIS A 16 -10.15 4.52 12.05
CA HIS A 16 -9.27 3.96 13.08
C HIS A 16 -8.57 2.67 12.63
N TYR A 17 -9.30 1.80 11.93
CA TYR A 17 -8.74 0.58 11.37
C TYR A 17 -7.67 0.90 10.32
N GLU A 18 -7.97 1.82 9.41
CA GLU A 18 -7.07 2.29 8.36
C GLU A 18 -5.79 2.93 8.94
N ALA A 19 -5.94 3.81 9.95
CA ALA A 19 -4.79 4.36 10.66
C ALA A 19 -3.91 3.27 11.28
N GLY A 20 -4.53 2.25 11.88
CA GLY A 20 -3.81 1.10 12.44
C GLY A 20 -3.11 0.24 11.38
N GLN A 21 -3.63 0.13 10.16
CA GLN A 21 -2.94 -0.57 9.06
C GLN A 21 -1.72 0.22 8.57
N ARG A 22 -1.86 1.55 8.43
CA ARG A 22 -0.73 2.44 8.10
C ARG A 22 0.38 2.40 9.14
N GLU A 23 0.03 2.40 10.43
CA GLU A 23 1.03 2.27 11.52
C GLU A 23 1.80 0.95 11.43
N LYS A 24 1.11 -0.17 11.13
CA LYS A 24 1.77 -1.47 10.94
C LYS A 24 2.64 -1.50 9.69
N ALA A 25 2.23 -0.83 8.61
CA ALA A 25 3.04 -0.68 7.42
C ALA A 25 4.32 0.11 7.73
N ALA A 26 4.21 1.22 8.48
CA ALA A 26 5.35 2.00 8.95
C ALA A 26 6.32 1.17 9.80
N ALA A 27 5.80 0.45 10.79
CA ALA A 27 6.63 -0.43 11.62
C ALA A 27 7.30 -1.56 10.81
N THR A 28 6.64 -2.06 9.76
CA THR A 28 7.21 -3.06 8.86
C THR A 28 8.32 -2.46 8.01
N ALA A 29 8.09 -1.29 7.42
CA ALA A 29 9.04 -0.52 6.61
C ALA A 29 10.32 -0.20 7.41
N ASP A 30 10.17 0.27 8.64
CA ASP A 30 11.29 0.56 9.55
C ASP A 30 12.09 -0.70 9.87
N ARG A 31 11.41 -1.80 10.18
CA ARG A 31 12.06 -3.08 10.52
C ARG A 31 12.89 -3.65 9.37
N ILE A 32 12.42 -3.53 8.13
CA ILE A 32 13.16 -3.98 6.94
C ILE A 32 14.17 -2.95 6.44
N GLY A 33 14.20 -1.73 7.01
CA GLY A 33 15.14 -0.67 6.63
C GLY A 33 14.75 0.15 5.39
N TYR A 34 13.47 0.13 5.01
CA TYR A 34 12.94 0.84 3.82
C TYR A 34 11.78 1.78 4.19
N PRO A 35 12.03 2.86 4.95
CA PRO A 35 10.98 3.78 5.40
C PRO A 35 10.26 4.53 4.28
N GLY A 36 10.81 4.56 3.05
CA GLY A 36 10.13 5.13 1.88
C GLY A 36 9.04 4.23 1.29
N LEU A 37 8.92 2.96 1.73
CA LEU A 37 7.99 2.00 1.16
C LEU A 37 6.69 1.83 1.96
N ILE A 38 6.39 2.73 2.89
CA ILE A 38 5.22 2.62 3.79
C ILE A 38 3.94 2.47 2.98
N ASP A 39 3.71 3.34 2.00
CA ASP A 39 2.49 3.35 1.20
C ASP A 39 2.41 2.14 0.28
N ALA A 40 3.53 1.70 -0.30
CA ALA A 40 3.58 0.46 -1.09
C ALA A 40 3.29 -0.77 -0.23
N ILE A 41 3.89 -0.88 0.97
CA ILE A 41 3.64 -1.97 1.92
C ILE A 41 2.16 -2.00 2.32
N HIS A 42 1.59 -0.84 2.62
CA HIS A 42 0.18 -0.71 2.96
C HIS A 42 -0.74 -1.13 1.79
N TYR A 43 -0.47 -0.62 0.59
CA TYR A 43 -1.25 -0.89 -0.62
C TYR A 43 -1.29 -2.39 -0.96
N PHE A 44 -0.15 -3.07 -0.88
CA PHE A 44 -0.05 -4.50 -1.17
C PHE A 44 -0.43 -5.41 0.01
N GLY A 45 -0.85 -4.85 1.15
CA GLY A 45 -1.25 -5.65 2.32
C GLY A 45 -0.08 -6.39 2.97
N LEU A 46 1.14 -5.87 2.86
CA LEU A 46 2.37 -6.52 3.36
C LEU A 46 2.70 -6.14 4.82
N GLN A 47 1.87 -5.32 5.46
CA GLN A 47 2.04 -4.97 6.87
C GLN A 47 2.02 -6.20 7.78
N GLY A 48 3.04 -6.36 8.61
CA GLY A 48 3.19 -7.52 9.50
C GLY A 48 3.79 -8.76 8.85
N SER A 49 4.11 -8.74 7.55
CA SER A 49 4.84 -9.81 6.86
C SER A 49 6.25 -9.99 7.45
N THR A 50 6.80 -11.20 7.39
CA THR A 50 8.15 -11.46 7.90
C THR A 50 9.22 -10.84 7.00
N GLU A 51 10.42 -10.58 7.53
CA GLU A 51 11.54 -10.07 6.72
C GLU A 51 11.87 -10.98 5.52
N SER A 52 11.70 -12.29 5.68
CA SER A 52 11.92 -13.27 4.60
C SER A 52 11.00 -13.11 3.39
N THR A 53 9.83 -12.46 3.56
CA THR A 53 8.93 -12.12 2.45
C THR A 53 9.53 -11.04 1.56
N PHE A 54 10.35 -10.15 2.12
CA PHE A 54 10.94 -9.00 1.41
C PHE A 54 12.22 -9.41 0.69
N THR A 55 12.07 -10.19 -0.37
CA THR A 55 13.18 -10.52 -1.27
C THR A 55 13.70 -9.24 -1.95
N PRO A 56 14.97 -9.20 -2.39
CA PRO A 56 15.50 -8.06 -3.14
C PRO A 56 14.68 -7.71 -4.39
N GLU A 57 14.12 -8.73 -5.05
CA GLU A 57 13.26 -8.57 -6.22
C GLU A 57 11.93 -7.88 -5.87
N LEU A 58 11.30 -8.29 -4.75
CA LEU A 58 10.08 -7.66 -4.27
C LEU A 58 10.33 -6.21 -3.88
N LEU A 59 11.41 -5.94 -3.14
CA LEU A 59 11.78 -4.59 -2.72
C LEU A 59 12.01 -3.64 -3.90
N ALA A 60 12.77 -4.08 -4.91
CA ALA A 60 12.99 -3.30 -6.13
C ALA A 60 11.69 -3.04 -6.90
N SER A 61 10.78 -4.01 -6.91
CA SER A 61 9.48 -3.88 -7.58
C SER A 61 8.57 -2.90 -6.86
N LEU A 62 8.50 -2.96 -5.52
CA LEU A 62 7.74 -2.03 -4.69
C LEU A 62 8.24 -0.58 -4.87
N ASP A 63 9.55 -0.39 -4.86
CA ASP A 63 10.18 0.93 -5.07
C ASP A 63 9.86 1.47 -6.48
N THR A 64 10.01 0.65 -7.51
CA THR A 64 9.69 1.00 -8.89
C THR A 64 8.21 1.36 -9.07
N TRP A 65 7.32 0.62 -8.41
CA TRP A 65 5.90 0.91 -8.46
C TRP A 65 5.58 2.24 -7.78
N TRP A 66 6.12 2.48 -6.59
CA TRP A 66 5.88 3.72 -5.84
C TRP A 66 6.36 4.96 -6.58
N LEU A 67 7.57 4.94 -7.14
CA LEU A 67 8.09 6.05 -7.95
C LEU A 67 7.16 6.40 -9.13
N ARG A 68 6.54 5.40 -9.76
CA ARG A 68 5.60 5.64 -10.86
C ARG A 68 4.28 6.22 -10.38
N VAL A 69 3.81 5.82 -9.20
CA VAL A 69 2.62 6.43 -8.58
C VAL A 69 2.89 7.91 -8.29
N GLU A 70 4.02 8.24 -7.68
CA GLU A 70 4.42 9.63 -7.42
C GLU A 70 4.52 10.45 -8.72
N GLU A 71 5.07 9.86 -9.79
CA GLU A 71 5.18 10.52 -11.10
C GLU A 71 3.80 10.77 -11.75
N ILE A 72 2.87 9.83 -11.62
CA ILE A 72 1.49 9.97 -12.09
C ILE A 72 0.78 11.11 -11.34
N GLU A 73 0.92 11.17 -10.01
CA GLU A 73 0.30 12.21 -9.19
C GLU A 73 0.86 13.61 -9.47
N ALA A 74 2.14 13.70 -9.85
CA ALA A 74 2.80 14.96 -10.18
C ALA A 74 2.51 15.46 -11.61
N THR A 75 2.05 14.59 -12.52
CA THR A 75 1.94 14.91 -13.96
C THR A 75 0.51 15.29 -14.37
N PRO A 76 0.30 16.40 -15.11
CA PRO A 76 -1.01 16.74 -15.65
C PRO A 76 -1.52 15.67 -16.62
N ASP A 77 -2.83 15.37 -16.56
CA ASP A 77 -3.51 14.26 -17.26
C ASP A 77 -3.41 14.35 -18.80
N THR A 78 -2.26 13.91 -19.31
CA THR A 78 -1.83 13.93 -20.71
C THR A 78 -1.55 12.50 -21.19
N GLN A 79 -1.18 12.31 -22.47
CA GLN A 79 -0.89 10.98 -23.02
C GLN A 79 0.21 10.24 -22.24
N ASP A 80 1.15 10.98 -21.65
CA ASP A 80 2.26 10.45 -20.86
C ASP A 80 1.77 9.80 -19.55
N VAL A 81 0.72 10.35 -18.92
CA VAL A 81 0.10 9.78 -17.71
C VAL A 81 -0.50 8.41 -17.99
N LYS A 82 -1.13 8.20 -19.16
CA LYS A 82 -1.69 6.89 -19.53
C LYS A 82 -0.62 5.84 -19.73
N GLU A 83 0.56 6.22 -20.22
CA GLU A 83 1.69 5.30 -20.37
C GLU A 83 2.28 4.95 -19.00
N LEU A 84 2.48 5.95 -18.13
CA LEU A 84 2.90 5.75 -16.75
C LEU A 84 1.93 4.84 -15.97
N GLN A 85 0.62 5.04 -16.13
CA GLN A 85 -0.41 4.17 -15.54
C GLN A 85 -0.28 2.72 -15.99
N ARG A 86 -0.11 2.47 -17.30
CA ARG A 86 0.11 1.11 -17.82
C ARG A 86 1.36 0.47 -17.23
N HIS A 87 2.44 1.25 -17.07
CA HIS A 87 3.65 0.76 -16.44
C HIS A 87 3.46 0.47 -14.95
N ALA A 88 2.74 1.32 -14.21
CA ALA A 88 2.39 1.07 -12.82
C ALA A 88 1.56 -0.22 -12.68
N GLU A 89 0.51 -0.40 -13.49
CA GLU A 89 -0.31 -1.60 -13.52
C GLU A 89 0.49 -2.87 -13.85
N ALA A 90 1.42 -2.79 -14.81
CA ALA A 90 2.25 -3.93 -15.19
C ALA A 90 3.18 -4.36 -14.02
N THR A 91 3.77 -3.39 -13.32
CA THR A 91 4.59 -3.69 -12.14
C THR A 91 3.74 -4.16 -10.96
N GLU A 92 2.53 -3.63 -10.77
CA GLU A 92 1.59 -4.13 -9.77
C GLU A 92 1.29 -5.62 -9.99
N ARG A 93 1.02 -6.03 -11.23
CA ARG A 93 0.77 -7.45 -11.56
C ARG A 93 1.99 -8.33 -11.29
N ALA A 94 3.19 -7.83 -11.55
CA ALA A 94 4.42 -8.56 -11.25
C ALA A 94 4.61 -8.73 -9.73
N ILE A 95 4.37 -7.67 -8.95
CA ILE A 95 4.41 -7.72 -7.47
C ILE A 95 3.41 -8.76 -6.94
N ARG A 96 2.17 -8.73 -7.41
CA ARG A 96 1.15 -9.71 -7.02
C ARG A 96 1.58 -11.15 -7.35
N ALA A 97 2.17 -11.37 -8.52
CA ALA A 97 2.69 -12.69 -8.89
C ALA A 97 3.82 -13.18 -7.96
N ILE A 98 4.71 -12.28 -7.51
CA ILE A 98 5.77 -12.60 -6.55
C ILE A 98 5.16 -12.97 -5.19
N ILE A 99 4.18 -12.20 -4.71
CA ILE A 99 3.51 -12.41 -3.42
C ILE A 99 2.71 -13.73 -3.41
N ASP A 100 1.99 -14.02 -4.49
CA ASP A 100 1.11 -15.19 -4.61
C ASP A 100 1.88 -16.48 -4.90
N THR A 101 3.18 -16.41 -5.18
CA THR A 101 4.01 -17.60 -5.38
C THR A 101 4.31 -18.23 -4.01
N PRO A 102 3.87 -19.47 -3.74
CA PRO A 102 4.17 -20.13 -2.47
C PRO A 102 5.69 -20.34 -2.33
N ALA A 103 6.23 -19.96 -1.18
CA ALA A 103 7.64 -20.12 -0.81
C ALA A 103 8.03 -21.60 -0.63
#